data_AF-A0A376RGA1-F1
#
_entry.id   AF-A0A376RGA1-F1
#
_cell.length_a   1.000
_cell.length_b   1.000
_cell.length_c   1.000
_cell.angle_alpha   90.00
_cell.angle_beta   90.00
_cell.angle_gamma   90.00
#
_symmetry.space_group_name_H-M   'P 1'
#
loop_
_entity.id
_entity.type
_entity.pdbx_description
1 polymer ?
#
loop_
_entity_poly.entity_id
_entity_poly.type
_entity_poly.pdbx_seq_one_letter_code
_entity_poly.pdbx_strand_id
1 'polypeptide(L)'
;MTILPLFKKVDDAGKHDTANRLKQRVKDIIHSARLSGIKTEIITNDLDVRLMQYETKHHAALHPRDLPDFFTRLGSFKGNPLTRLAIELTMLTFVRSSELRFARWKEFDLDRAEWIIPKKESLSMV
;
A
#
# COMPACT_ATOMS: atom_id res chain seq x y z
N MET A 1 15.60 26.43 -8.52
CA MET A 1 14.19 26.21 -8.13
C MET A 1 14.18 25.27 -6.93
N THR A 2 13.81 25.75 -5.75
CA THR A 2 13.96 25.01 -4.48
C THR A 2 12.85 23.95 -4.35
N ILE A 3 13.14 22.77 -3.79
CA ILE A 3 12.17 21.65 -3.64
C ILE A 3 11.22 21.80 -2.43
N LEU A 4 11.56 22.68 -1.48
CA LEU A 4 10.76 22.91 -0.26
C LEU A 4 9.31 23.36 -0.50
N PRO A 5 9.01 24.27 -1.47
CA PRO A 5 7.63 24.65 -1.79
C PRO A 5 6.79 23.48 -2.29
N LEU A 6 7.41 22.45 -2.90
CA LEU A 6 6.69 21.25 -3.34
C LEU A 6 6.15 20.47 -2.14
N PHE A 7 6.97 20.29 -1.10
CA PHE A 7 6.53 19.59 0.11
C PHE A 7 5.38 20.32 0.79
N LYS A 8 5.50 21.65 0.93
CA LYS A 8 4.42 22.49 1.50
C LYS A 8 3.15 22.40 0.68
N LYS A 9 3.22 22.50 -0.65
CA LYS A 9 2.04 22.39 -1.51
C LYS A 9 1.26 21.07 -1.31
N VAL A 10 1.96 19.95 -1.11
CA VAL A 10 1.32 18.65 -0.85
C VAL A 10 0.76 18.59 0.57
N ASP A 11 1.46 19.17 1.53
CA ASP A 11 1.04 19.27 2.93
C ASP A 11 -0.21 20.13 3.10
N ASP A 12 -0.22 21.31 2.47
CA ASP A 12 -1.33 22.28 2.45
C ASP A 12 -2.59 21.70 1.78
N ALA A 13 -2.43 20.69 0.92
CA ALA A 13 -3.55 19.93 0.34
C ALA A 13 -4.13 18.86 1.29
N GLY A 14 -3.71 18.84 2.57
CA GLY A 14 -4.15 17.87 3.58
C GLY A 14 -3.53 16.48 3.46
N LYS A 15 -2.57 16.28 2.54
CA LYS A 15 -1.94 14.98 2.28
C LYS A 15 -0.66 14.82 3.10
N HIS A 16 -0.77 14.97 4.41
CA HIS A 16 0.35 15.07 5.35
C HIS A 16 1.29 13.85 5.33
N ASP A 17 0.75 12.63 5.32
CA ASP A 17 1.58 11.40 5.24
C ASP A 17 2.33 11.34 3.91
N THR A 18 1.66 11.65 2.81
CA THR A 18 2.28 11.71 1.47
C THR A 18 3.39 12.77 1.41
N ALA A 19 3.17 13.94 1.99
CA ALA A 19 4.17 15.01 2.05
C ALA A 19 5.42 14.58 2.84
N ASN A 20 5.23 13.93 3.99
CA ASN A 20 6.32 13.41 4.80
C ASN A 20 7.08 12.26 4.11
N ARG A 21 6.38 11.32 3.49
CA ARG A 21 7.01 10.24 2.70
C ARG A 21 7.77 10.77 1.50
N LEU A 22 7.25 11.81 0.84
CA LEU A 22 7.94 12.48 -0.27
C LEU A 22 9.24 13.12 0.21
N LYS A 23 9.20 13.86 1.33
CA LYS A 23 10.38 14.46 1.97
C LYS A 23 11.42 13.39 2.32
N GLN A 24 11.01 12.29 2.94
CA GLN A 24 11.89 11.17 3.30
C GLN A 24 12.57 10.57 2.06
N ARG A 25 11.81 10.25 1.01
CA ARG A 25 12.38 9.69 -0.23
C ARG A 25 13.40 10.62 -0.89
N VAL A 26 13.12 11.92 -0.93
CA VAL A 26 14.09 12.90 -1.47
C VAL A 26 15.35 12.95 -0.60
N LYS A 27 15.22 12.94 0.73
CA LYS A 27 16.38 12.86 1.63
C LYS A 27 17.21 11.61 1.36
N ASP A 28 16.58 10.44 1.22
CA ASP A 28 17.26 9.17 0.97
C ASP A 28 18.01 9.17 -0.37
N ILE A 29 17.40 9.74 -1.42
CA ILE A 29 18.04 9.88 -2.74
C ILE A 29 19.29 10.76 -2.65
N ILE A 30 19.20 11.94 -2.01
CA ILE A 30 20.34 12.85 -1.87
C ILE A 30 21.43 12.22 -1.01
N HIS A 31 21.05 11.54 0.08
CA HIS A 31 21.98 10.84 0.94
C HIS A 31 22.75 9.75 0.16
N SER A 32 22.03 8.90 -0.59
CA SER A 32 22.61 7.85 -1.43
C SER A 32 23.54 8.40 -2.52
N ALA A 33 23.13 9.48 -3.19
CA ALA A 33 23.95 10.15 -4.21
C ALA A 33 25.29 10.63 -3.63
N ARG A 34 25.26 11.23 -2.44
CA ARG A 34 26.47 11.71 -1.74
C ARG A 34 27.39 10.60 -1.29
N LEU A 35 26.84 9.50 -0.75
CA LEU A 35 27.63 8.31 -0.42
C LEU A 35 28.31 7.73 -1.67
N SER A 36 27.67 7.88 -2.83
CA SER A 36 28.22 7.47 -4.13
C SER A 36 29.20 8.49 -4.74
N GLY A 37 29.56 9.55 -4.03
CA GLY A 37 30.49 10.58 -4.48
C GLY A 37 29.91 11.63 -5.43
N ILE A 38 28.59 11.63 -5.66
CA ILE A 38 27.94 12.65 -6.49
C ILE A 38 27.83 13.95 -5.69
N LYS A 39 28.38 15.03 -6.25
CA LYS A 39 28.26 16.36 -5.65
C LYS A 39 26.83 16.89 -5.83
N THR A 40 26.10 17.02 -4.72
CA THR A 40 24.78 17.65 -4.71
C THR A 40 24.85 19.02 -4.06
N GLU A 41 24.23 20.02 -4.67
CA GLU A 41 24.14 21.39 -4.11
C GLU A 41 23.29 21.43 -2.84
N ILE A 42 22.29 20.56 -2.74
CA ILE A 42 21.39 20.43 -1.59
C ILE A 42 21.97 19.42 -0.61
N ILE A 43 22.07 19.79 0.67
CA ILE A 43 22.41 18.91 1.78
C ILE A 43 21.10 18.34 2.36
N THR A 44 21.13 17.11 2.87
CA THR A 44 19.95 16.46 3.48
C THR A 44 19.30 17.30 4.58
N ASN A 45 20.10 18.06 5.34
CA ASN A 45 19.65 18.94 6.41
C ASN A 45 18.88 20.16 5.88
N ASP A 46 19.16 20.60 4.64
CA ASP A 46 18.43 21.71 4.01
C ASP A 46 16.96 21.34 3.71
N LEU A 47 16.63 20.05 3.81
CA LEU A 47 15.29 19.51 3.61
C LEU A 47 14.50 19.32 4.90
N ASP A 48 15.01 19.74 6.07
CA ASP A 48 14.29 19.68 7.34
C ASP A 48 13.24 20.79 7.50
N VAL A 49 12.28 20.80 6.58
CA VAL A 49 11.05 21.56 6.75
C VAL A 49 10.09 20.77 7.64
N ARG A 50 9.56 21.46 8.66
CA ARG A 50 8.47 20.97 9.48
C ARG A 50 7.19 20.94 8.64
N LEU A 51 6.68 19.72 8.45
CA LEU A 51 5.38 19.44 7.84
C LEU A 51 4.43 18.99 8.93
N MET A 52 3.12 19.11 8.70
CA MET A 52 2.15 18.57 9.65
C MET A 52 2.33 17.04 9.78
N GLN A 53 2.16 16.53 10.99
CA GLN A 53 2.10 15.09 11.22
C GLN A 53 0.70 14.61 10.89
N TYR A 54 0.61 13.53 10.12
CA TYR A 54 -0.65 12.86 9.88
C TYR A 54 -1.11 12.16 11.17
N GLU A 55 -2.30 12.48 11.66
CA GLU A 55 -2.94 11.67 12.68
C GLU A 55 -3.38 10.34 12.07
N THR A 56 -2.80 9.25 12.57
CA THR A 56 -3.08 7.92 12.05
C THR A 56 -4.51 7.52 12.41
N LYS A 57 -5.39 7.48 11.41
CA LYS A 57 -6.72 6.90 11.56
C LYS A 57 -6.63 5.40 11.35
N HIS A 58 -6.74 4.62 12.44
CA HIS A 58 -6.80 3.17 12.35
C HIS A 58 -8.12 2.72 11.70
N HIS A 59 -8.04 1.77 10.78
CA HIS A 59 -9.21 1.10 10.24
C HIS A 59 -9.74 0.12 11.28
N ALA A 60 -11.02 0.23 11.64
CA ALA A 60 -11.66 -0.69 12.56
C ALA A 60 -11.66 -2.11 11.99
N ALA A 61 -11.20 -3.07 12.78
CA ALA A 61 -11.29 -4.48 12.41
C ALA A 61 -12.76 -4.94 12.49
N LEU A 62 -13.14 -5.88 11.61
CA LEU A 62 -14.44 -6.53 11.68
C LEU A 62 -14.49 -7.43 12.91
N HIS A 63 -15.41 -7.17 13.85
CA HIS A 63 -15.50 -7.96 15.06
C HIS A 63 -16.15 -9.32 14.76
N PRO A 64 -15.74 -10.43 15.42
CA PRO A 64 -16.33 -11.75 15.18
C PRO A 64 -17.86 -11.79 15.29
N ARG A 65 -18.43 -10.99 16.19
CA ARG A 65 -19.88 -10.84 16.38
C ARG A 65 -20.62 -10.25 15.15
N ASP A 66 -19.90 -9.52 14.30
CA ASP A 66 -20.45 -8.86 13.12
C ASP A 66 -20.34 -9.75 11.86
N LEU A 67 -19.60 -10.85 11.93
CA LEU A 67 -19.42 -11.79 10.81
C LEU A 67 -20.75 -12.35 10.26
N PRO A 68 -21.73 -12.77 11.09
CA PRO A 68 -22.99 -13.30 10.57
C PRO A 68 -23.77 -12.28 9.72
N ASP A 69 -23.85 -11.02 10.17
CA ASP A 69 -24.48 -9.94 9.42
C ASP A 69 -23.68 -9.61 8.14
N PHE A 70 -22.35 -9.59 8.24
CA PHE A 70 -21.48 -9.38 7.09
C PHE A 70 -21.72 -10.43 5.99
N PHE A 71 -21.74 -11.72 6.31
CA PHE A 71 -21.99 -12.77 5.32
C PHE A 71 -23.41 -12.73 4.76
N THR A 72 -24.40 -12.33 5.57
CA THR A 72 -25.78 -12.12 5.10
C THR A 72 -25.86 -11.00 4.05
N ARG A 73 -25.18 -9.88 4.30
CA ARG A 73 -25.09 -8.76 3.36
C ARG A 73 -24.27 -9.11 2.13
N LEU A 74 -23.21 -9.89 2.30
CA LEU A 74 -22.36 -10.35 1.19
C LEU A 74 -23.12 -11.31 0.27
N GLY A 75 -23.92 -12.22 0.83
CA GLY A 75 -24.76 -13.14 0.05
C GLY A 75 -25.88 -12.44 -0.73
N SER A 76 -26.37 -11.30 -0.22
CA SER A 76 -27.37 -10.46 -0.90
C SER A 76 -26.76 -9.38 -1.80
N PHE A 77 -25.43 -9.33 -1.93
CA PHE A 77 -24.73 -8.35 -2.76
C PHE A 77 -25.04 -8.55 -4.25
N LYS A 78 -25.72 -7.56 -4.85
CA LYS A 78 -26.14 -7.57 -6.27
C LYS A 78 -25.08 -6.98 -7.23
N GLY A 79 -23.89 -6.66 -6.74
CA GLY A 79 -22.81 -6.13 -7.58
C GLY A 79 -22.09 -7.23 -8.36
N ASN A 80 -20.84 -6.97 -8.74
CA ASN A 80 -20.05 -7.93 -9.51
C ASN A 80 -19.85 -9.24 -8.72
N PRO A 81 -20.25 -10.41 -9.27
CA PRO A 81 -20.04 -11.70 -8.63
C PRO A 81 -18.57 -12.00 -8.30
N LEU A 82 -17.63 -11.50 -9.12
CA LEU A 82 -16.20 -11.64 -8.84
C LEU A 82 -15.78 -10.93 -7.56
N THR A 83 -16.36 -9.77 -7.26
CA THR A 83 -16.08 -9.07 -5.99
C THR A 83 -16.55 -9.89 -4.81
N ARG A 84 -17.73 -10.52 -4.91
CA ARG A 84 -18.27 -11.39 -3.86
C ARG A 84 -17.35 -12.59 -3.62
N LEU A 85 -17.00 -13.32 -4.68
CA LEU A 85 -16.11 -14.49 -4.61
C LEU A 85 -14.71 -14.12 -4.11
N ALA A 86 -14.18 -12.97 -4.54
CA ALA A 86 -12.89 -12.47 -4.06
C ALA A 86 -12.90 -12.19 -2.55
N ILE A 87 -13.96 -11.57 -2.04
CA ILE A 87 -14.13 -11.33 -0.61
C ILE A 87 -14.24 -12.65 0.14
N GLU A 88 -15.08 -13.58 -0.32
CA GLU A 88 -15.24 -14.92 0.28
C GLU A 88 -13.89 -15.66 0.34
N LEU A 89 -13.14 -15.70 -0.76
CA LEU A 89 -11.83 -16.35 -0.81
C LEU A 89 -10.80 -15.65 0.10
N THR A 90 -10.84 -14.32 0.18
CA THR A 90 -9.96 -13.55 1.09
C THR A 90 -10.28 -13.87 2.55
N MET A 91 -11.55 -14.06 2.91
CA MET A 91 -11.95 -14.41 4.27
C MET A 91 -11.53 -15.82 4.67
N LEU A 92 -11.33 -16.72 3.70
CA LEU A 92 -10.87 -18.08 3.94
C LEU A 92 -9.33 -18.19 4.01
N THR A 93 -8.62 -17.38 3.22
CA THR A 93 -7.17 -17.54 3.00
C THR A 93 -6.32 -16.39 3.54
N PHE A 94 -6.93 -15.24 3.86
CA PHE A 94 -6.28 -14.03 4.37
C PHE A 94 -5.12 -13.50 3.51
N VAL A 95 -5.13 -13.81 2.23
CA VAL A 95 -4.14 -13.32 1.27
C VAL A 95 -4.26 -11.82 1.04
N ARG A 96 -3.18 -11.19 0.60
CA ARG A 96 -3.19 -9.76 0.25
C ARG A 96 -4.02 -9.54 -1.01
N SER A 97 -4.66 -8.38 -1.12
CA SER A 97 -5.47 -8.01 -2.29
C SER A 97 -4.69 -8.01 -3.62
N SER A 98 -3.37 -7.81 -3.58
CA SER A 98 -2.51 -7.96 -4.76
C SER A 98 -2.30 -9.42 -5.15
N GLU A 99 -2.08 -10.30 -4.17
CA GLU A 99 -1.88 -11.74 -4.40
C GLU A 99 -3.15 -12.34 -5.01
N LEU A 100 -4.31 -12.01 -4.45
CA LEU A 100 -5.61 -12.44 -4.96
C LEU A 100 -5.91 -11.96 -6.39
N ARG A 101 -5.70 -10.68 -6.68
CA ARG A 101 -6.04 -10.10 -7.99
C ARG A 101 -5.13 -10.60 -9.11
N PHE A 102 -3.90 -10.96 -8.80
CA PHE A 102 -2.91 -11.39 -9.79
C PHE A 102 -2.66 -12.90 -9.81
N ALA A 103 -3.40 -13.65 -8.99
CA ALA A 103 -3.32 -15.10 -8.91
C ALA A 103 -3.45 -15.74 -10.30
N ARG A 104 -2.74 -16.86 -10.50
CA ARG A 104 -2.76 -17.63 -11.74
C ARG A 104 -3.29 -19.02 -11.47
N TRP A 105 -4.06 -19.58 -12.40
CA TRP A 105 -4.61 -20.94 -12.26
C TRP A 105 -3.54 -22.01 -11.94
N LYS A 106 -2.31 -21.86 -12.44
CA LYS A 106 -1.17 -22.75 -12.15
C LYS A 106 -0.73 -22.76 -10.67
N GLU A 107 -1.16 -21.79 -9.87
CA GLU A 107 -0.84 -21.67 -8.45
C GLU A 107 -1.80 -22.49 -7.57
N PHE A 108 -2.91 -22.95 -8.14
CA PHE A 108 -3.93 -23.73 -7.44
C PHE A 108 -3.82 -25.20 -7.80
N ASP A 109 -3.60 -26.02 -6.79
CA ASP A 109 -3.78 -27.47 -6.86
C ASP A 109 -5.12 -27.79 -6.20
N LEU A 110 -6.17 -27.95 -7.02
CA LEU A 110 -7.53 -28.18 -6.54
C LEU A 110 -7.72 -29.60 -6.01
N ASP A 111 -6.92 -30.57 -6.46
CA ASP A 111 -6.97 -31.94 -5.97
C ASP A 111 -6.44 -32.02 -4.54
N ARG A 112 -5.41 -31.21 -4.23
CA ARG A 112 -4.84 -31.08 -2.88
C ARG A 112 -5.48 -29.96 -2.04
N ALA A 113 -6.39 -29.19 -2.62
CA ALA A 113 -6.95 -27.98 -2.03
C ALA A 113 -5.88 -26.97 -1.54
N GLU A 114 -4.80 -26.85 -2.29
CA GLU A 114 -3.66 -25.98 -1.97
C GLU A 114 -3.59 -24.80 -2.93
N TRP A 115 -3.28 -23.62 -2.39
CA TRP A 115 -2.90 -22.44 -3.18
C TRP A 115 -1.49 -22.00 -2.79
N ILE A 116 -0.55 -22.15 -3.72
CA ILE A 116 0.85 -21.82 -3.53
C ILE A 116 1.12 -20.44 -4.11
N ILE A 117 1.26 -19.45 -3.22
CA ILE A 117 1.63 -18.08 -3.62
C ILE A 117 3.14 -18.04 -3.88
N PRO A 118 3.59 -17.76 -5.11
CA PRO A 118 5.01 -17.76 -5.42
C PRO A 118 5.72 -16.66 -4.64
N LYS A 119 6.95 -16.94 -4.20
CA LYS A 119 7.85 -15.91 -3.68
C LYS A 119 8.10 -14.93 -4.82
N LYS A 120 7.50 -13.74 -4.73
CA LYS A 120 7.63 -12.59 -5.63
C LYS A 120 8.70 -12.81 -6.72
N GLU A 121 8.29 -13.24 -7.92
CA GLU A 121 9.16 -13.04 -9.08
C GLU A 121 9.34 -11.53 -9.19
N SER A 122 10.59 -11.09 -9.21
CA SER A 122 10.97 -9.71 -9.49
C SER A 122 10.53 -9.36 -10.91
N LEU A 123 9.25 -9.12 -11.12
CA LEU A 123 8.73 -8.53 -12.34
C LEU A 123 8.68 -7.02 -12.12
N SER A 124 9.70 -6.39 -12.69
CA SER A 124 9.68 -5.10 -13.38
C SER A 124 8.31 -4.41 -13.39
N MET A 125 8.30 -3.22 -12.80
CA MET A 125 7.55 -2.04 -13.25
C MET A 125 6.21 -2.30 -13.96
N VAL A 126 5.14 -1.98 -13.24
CA VAL A 126 4.19 -1.00 -13.77
C VAL A 126 4.09 0.13 -12.75
#